data_AF-A0A9P7XL25-F1
#
_entry.id   AF-A0A9P7XL25-F1
#
_cell.length_a   1.000
_cell.length_b   1.000
_cell.length_c   1.000
_cell.angle_alpha   90.00
_cell.angle_beta   90.00
_cell.angle_gamma   90.00
#
_symmetry.space_group_name_H-M   'P 1'
#
loop_
_entity.id
_entity.type
_entity.pdbx_description
1 polymer ?
#
loop_
_entity_poly.entity_id
_entity_poly.type
_entity_poly.pdbx_seq_one_letter_code
_entity_poly.pdbx_strand_id
1 'polypeptide(L)'
;MSLGRLVKEHQTKNAALKRESEHLRKEAIQSVGQFSDAIADTLSGRVSQVFLNQKDLEQEARNLSLQTARYSKQTAQWLALVDQFGSALKELGDVQNWAEVNPKAWPLADAALTNSIMDLVQQASHYKQLKKGANEATKTLNRGIAEFIVMTADTEPIEILLHLPLLCEDKNVPYVFVPSKTALGRACGVSRPVIAASVTSNEGSDLKAQILAIKLQIEKLLI
;
A
#
# COMPACT_ATOMS: atom_id res chain seq x y z
N MET A 1 -104.14 23.37 57.24
CA MET A 1 -103.57 23.40 55.87
C MET A 1 -104.37 22.44 55.00
N SER A 2 -104.96 22.87 53.89
CA SER A 2 -105.82 21.98 53.06
C SER A 2 -104.98 21.09 52.14
N LEU A 3 -105.42 19.83 51.96
CA LEU A 3 -104.81 18.81 51.10
C LEU A 3 -104.53 19.31 49.66
N GLY A 4 -105.39 20.19 49.14
CA GLY A 4 -105.20 20.81 47.82
C GLY A 4 -103.97 21.72 47.71
N ARG A 5 -103.55 22.38 48.80
CA ARG A 5 -102.29 23.16 48.82
C ARG A 5 -101.07 22.24 48.77
N LEU A 6 -101.09 21.14 49.52
CA LEU A 6 -100.01 20.16 49.57
C LEU A 6 -99.78 19.47 48.22
N VAL A 7 -100.86 19.08 47.53
CA VAL A 7 -100.79 18.46 46.19
C VAL A 7 -100.23 19.44 45.16
N LYS A 8 -100.66 20.71 45.19
CA LYS A 8 -100.16 21.75 44.29
C LYS A 8 -98.68 22.02 44.54
N GLU A 9 -98.26 22.07 45.80
CA GLU A 9 -96.86 22.27 46.20
C GLU A 9 -95.98 21.09 45.74
N HIS A 10 -96.42 19.85 45.95
CA HIS A 10 -95.72 18.66 45.46
C HIS A 10 -95.62 18.61 43.93
N GLN A 11 -96.69 18.97 43.20
CA GLN A 11 -96.67 19.07 41.73
C GLN A 11 -95.69 20.15 41.25
N THR A 12 -95.66 21.31 41.90
CA THR A 12 -94.70 22.37 41.56
C THR A 12 -93.26 21.95 41.85
N LYS A 13 -93.02 21.24 42.95
CA LYS A 13 -91.70 20.71 43.32
C LYS A 13 -91.24 19.63 42.34
N ASN A 14 -92.11 18.70 41.96
CA ASN A 14 -91.77 17.67 40.96
C ASN A 14 -91.55 18.28 39.56
N ALA A 15 -92.33 19.28 39.17
CA ALA A 15 -92.10 20.00 37.92
C ALA A 15 -90.76 20.77 37.95
N ALA A 16 -90.40 21.36 39.09
CA ALA A 16 -89.10 22.01 39.28
C ALA A 16 -87.94 21.01 39.20
N LEU A 17 -88.02 19.88 39.91
CA LEU A 17 -87.02 18.81 39.87
C LEU A 17 -86.85 18.23 38.46
N LYS A 18 -87.94 18.06 37.71
CA LYS A 18 -87.86 17.58 36.32
C LYS A 18 -87.19 18.60 35.41
N ARG A 19 -87.49 19.90 35.57
CA ARG A 19 -86.82 20.99 34.83
C ARG A 19 -85.33 21.06 35.17
N GLU A 20 -84.97 20.90 36.43
CA GLU A 20 -83.58 20.87 36.89
C GLU A 20 -82.84 19.64 36.33
N SER A 21 -83.46 18.47 36.36
CA SER A 21 -82.90 17.25 35.76
C SER A 21 -82.71 17.37 34.24
N GLU A 22 -83.67 17.97 33.52
CA GLU A 22 -83.56 18.24 32.08
C GLU A 22 -82.48 19.29 31.78
N HIS A 23 -82.32 20.30 32.65
CA HIS A 23 -81.27 21.31 32.55
C HIS A 23 -79.88 20.67 32.73
N LEU A 24 -79.67 19.93 33.82
CA LEU A 24 -78.42 19.22 34.11
C LEU A 24 -78.09 18.22 32.99
N ARG A 25 -79.10 17.54 32.42
CA ARG A 25 -78.90 16.64 31.27
C ARG A 25 -78.42 17.39 30.02
N LYS A 26 -78.99 18.56 29.72
CA LYS A 26 -78.55 19.39 28.58
C LYS A 26 -77.13 19.91 28.79
N GLU A 27 -76.80 20.37 30.00
CA GLU A 27 -75.44 20.79 30.35
C GLU A 27 -74.43 19.64 30.21
N ALA A 28 -74.77 18.44 30.71
CA ALA A 28 -73.92 17.27 30.58
C ALA A 28 -73.69 16.86 29.11
N ILE A 29 -74.72 16.90 28.26
CA ILE A 29 -74.60 16.62 26.82
C ILE A 29 -73.73 17.68 26.16
N GLN A 30 -73.90 18.96 26.50
CA GLN A 30 -73.08 20.04 25.98
C GLN A 30 -71.61 19.91 26.40
N SER A 31 -71.34 19.57 27.66
CA SER A 31 -69.97 19.38 28.15
C SER A 31 -69.29 18.17 27.49
N VAL A 32 -70.03 17.07 27.26
CA VAL A 32 -69.52 15.89 26.56
C VAL A 32 -69.25 16.21 25.08
N GLY A 33 -70.14 16.99 24.43
CA GLY A 33 -69.94 17.45 23.07
C GLY A 33 -68.67 18.31 22.93
N GLN A 34 -68.53 19.33 23.78
CA GLN A 34 -67.34 20.19 23.81
C GLN A 34 -66.05 19.41 24.07
N PHE A 35 -66.10 18.42 24.96
CA PHE A 35 -64.96 17.54 25.22
C PHE A 35 -64.63 16.66 24.02
N SER A 36 -65.63 16.09 23.35
CA SER A 36 -65.46 15.29 22.13
C SER A 36 -64.83 16.09 21.00
N ASP A 37 -65.29 17.33 20.78
CA ASP A 37 -64.75 18.23 19.75
C ASP A 37 -63.29 18.62 20.08
N ALA A 38 -63.00 18.96 21.33
CA ALA A 38 -61.64 19.26 21.78
C ALA A 38 -60.67 18.07 21.58
N ILE A 39 -61.14 16.83 21.81
CA ILE A 39 -60.37 15.61 21.51
C ILE A 39 -60.16 15.46 20.01
N ALA A 40 -61.20 15.65 19.20
CA ALA A 40 -61.11 15.50 17.74
C ALA A 40 -60.11 16.49 17.13
N ASP A 41 -60.12 17.73 17.59
CA ASP A 41 -59.16 18.77 17.16
C ASP A 41 -57.73 18.43 17.58
N THR A 42 -57.56 18.00 18.84
CA THR A 42 -56.23 17.61 19.37
C THR A 42 -55.69 16.41 18.62
N LEU A 43 -56.53 15.40 18.34
CA LEU A 43 -56.13 14.21 17.60
C LEU A 43 -55.76 14.57 16.16
N SER A 44 -56.58 15.38 15.49
CA SER A 44 -56.31 15.82 14.12
C SER A 44 -55.00 16.61 14.01
N GLY A 45 -54.73 17.50 14.96
CA GLY A 45 -53.47 18.23 15.04
C GLY A 45 -52.27 17.30 15.27
N ARG A 46 -52.39 16.34 16.19
CA ARG A 46 -51.32 15.36 16.47
C ARG A 46 -51.09 14.42 15.30
N VAL A 47 -52.13 13.95 14.62
CA VAL A 47 -52.01 13.09 13.43
C VAL A 47 -51.29 13.84 12.30
N SER A 48 -51.63 15.11 12.08
CA SER A 48 -50.95 15.96 11.09
C SER A 48 -49.47 16.12 11.40
N GLN A 49 -49.11 16.39 12.67
CA GLN A 49 -47.70 16.49 13.08
C GLN A 49 -46.95 15.16 12.94
N VAL A 50 -47.57 14.03 13.32
CA VAL A 50 -46.95 12.70 13.14
C VAL A 50 -46.69 12.41 11.67
N PHE A 51 -47.62 12.79 10.78
CA PHE A 51 -47.44 12.61 9.34
C PHE A 51 -46.28 13.46 8.78
N LEU A 52 -46.17 14.71 9.21
CA LEU A 52 -45.04 15.58 8.83
C LEU A 52 -43.71 15.02 9.33
N ASN A 53 -43.64 14.63 10.60
CA ASN A 53 -42.45 14.02 11.18
C ASN A 53 -42.07 12.71 10.48
N GLN A 54 -43.06 11.88 10.12
CA GLN A 54 -42.82 10.64 9.39
C GLN A 54 -42.21 10.92 8.02
N LYS A 55 -42.72 11.92 7.30
CA LYS A 55 -42.18 12.32 5.99
C LYS A 55 -40.73 12.83 6.10
N ASP A 56 -40.44 13.64 7.11
CA ASP A 56 -39.09 14.18 7.35
C ASP A 56 -38.11 13.06 7.72
N LEU A 57 -38.50 12.15 8.62
CA LEU A 57 -37.71 10.97 8.98
C LEU A 57 -37.42 10.07 7.77
N GLU A 58 -38.40 9.83 6.91
CA GLU A 58 -38.18 9.06 5.68
C GLU A 58 -37.21 9.75 4.73
N GLN A 59 -37.25 11.08 4.64
CA GLN A 59 -36.33 11.85 3.81
C GLN A 59 -34.90 11.82 4.36
N GLU A 60 -34.73 11.96 5.68
CA GLU A 60 -33.43 11.82 6.35
C GLU A 60 -32.87 10.42 6.20
N ALA A 61 -33.68 9.37 6.37
CA ALA A 61 -33.27 7.98 6.19
C ALA A 61 -32.76 7.71 4.77
N ARG A 62 -33.45 8.25 3.75
CA ARG A 62 -32.99 8.18 2.35
C ARG A 62 -31.65 8.89 2.15
N ASN A 63 -31.49 10.08 2.72
CA ASN A 63 -30.25 10.85 2.58
C ASN A 63 -29.07 10.14 3.26
N LEU A 64 -29.28 9.60 4.46
CA LEU A 64 -28.27 8.85 5.21
C LEU A 64 -27.85 7.57 4.47
N SER A 65 -28.81 6.86 3.86
CA SER A 65 -28.53 5.67 3.03
C SER A 65 -27.64 6.03 1.83
N LEU A 66 -27.93 7.12 1.13
CA LEU A 66 -27.11 7.61 0.02
C LEU A 66 -25.70 8.02 0.48
N GLN A 67 -25.57 8.67 1.64
CA GLN A 67 -24.28 9.01 2.22
C GLN A 67 -23.47 7.78 2.60
N THR A 68 -24.10 6.78 3.23
CA THR A 68 -23.45 5.51 3.60
C THR A 68 -22.88 4.79 2.38
N ALA A 69 -23.63 4.75 1.28
CA ALA A 69 -23.16 4.18 0.02
C ALA A 69 -21.95 4.95 -0.56
N ARG A 70 -21.94 6.28 -0.44
CA ARG A 70 -20.80 7.11 -0.86
C ARG A 70 -19.57 6.86 0.00
N TYR A 71 -19.71 6.85 1.32
CA TYR A 71 -18.61 6.61 2.26
C TYR A 71 -18.04 5.18 2.11
N SER A 72 -18.88 4.19 1.87
CA SER A 72 -18.44 2.82 1.56
C SER A 72 -17.53 2.77 0.33
N LYS A 73 -17.92 3.44 -0.76
CA LYS A 73 -17.07 3.53 -1.97
C LYS A 73 -15.75 4.26 -1.71
N GLN A 74 -15.79 5.37 -0.98
CA GLN A 74 -14.56 6.09 -0.61
C GLN A 74 -13.63 5.23 0.27
N THR A 75 -14.18 4.47 1.22
CA THR A 75 -13.40 3.58 2.08
C THR A 75 -12.73 2.47 1.27
N ALA A 76 -13.45 1.87 0.31
CA ALA A 76 -12.86 0.88 -0.58
C ALA A 76 -11.73 1.45 -1.45
N GLN A 77 -11.88 2.69 -1.95
CA GLN A 77 -10.82 3.38 -2.69
C GLN A 77 -9.59 3.65 -1.80
N TRP A 78 -9.80 4.12 -0.57
CA TRP A 78 -8.71 4.31 0.40
C TRP A 78 -8.00 3.00 0.73
N LEU A 79 -8.75 1.91 0.91
CA LEU A 79 -8.18 0.59 1.16
C LEU A 79 -7.28 0.15 0.00
N ALA A 80 -7.73 0.35 -1.25
CA ALA A 80 -6.95 0.02 -2.44
C ALA A 80 -5.64 0.84 -2.54
N LEU A 81 -5.68 2.13 -2.18
CA LEU A 81 -4.48 2.97 -2.13
C LEU A 81 -3.48 2.48 -1.07
N VAL A 82 -3.97 2.07 0.11
CA VAL A 82 -3.13 1.51 1.17
C VAL A 82 -2.50 0.18 0.74
N ASP A 83 -3.26 -0.67 0.06
CA ASP A 83 -2.77 -1.97 -0.44
C ASP A 83 -1.73 -1.78 -1.57
N GLN A 84 -1.95 -0.80 -2.44
CA GLN A 84 -1.00 -0.42 -3.48
C GLN A 84 0.28 0.17 -2.88
N PHE A 85 0.17 0.99 -1.84
CA PHE A 85 1.32 1.49 -1.09
C PHE A 85 2.06 0.34 -0.38
N GLY A 86 1.34 -0.58 0.26
CA GLY A 86 1.93 -1.76 0.91
C GLY A 86 2.67 -2.65 -0.08
N SER A 87 2.14 -2.81 -1.29
CA SER A 87 2.80 -3.53 -2.38
C SER A 87 4.08 -2.83 -2.84
N ALA A 88 4.05 -1.52 -3.05
CA ALA A 88 5.25 -0.74 -3.37
C ALA A 88 6.30 -0.77 -2.24
N LEU A 89 5.85 -0.77 -0.98
CA LEU A 89 6.73 -0.91 0.18
C LEU A 89 7.32 -2.32 0.27
N LYS A 90 6.61 -3.36 -0.20
CA LYS A 90 7.13 -4.72 -0.30
C LYS A 90 8.18 -4.85 -1.41
N GLU A 91 7.99 -4.18 -2.55
CA GLU A 91 9.02 -4.05 -3.59
C GLU A 91 10.26 -3.31 -3.07
N LEU A 92 10.07 -2.29 -2.22
CA LEU A 92 11.16 -1.63 -1.48
C LEU A 92 11.67 -2.46 -0.30
N GLY A 93 10.91 -3.43 0.19
CA GLY A 93 11.19 -4.28 1.34
C GLY A 93 11.98 -5.54 1.00
N ASP A 94 12.07 -5.89 -0.28
CA ASP A 94 13.04 -6.87 -0.82
C ASP A 94 14.50 -6.34 -0.76
N VAL A 95 14.68 -5.19 -0.10
CA VAL A 95 15.95 -4.59 0.33
C VAL A 95 16.53 -5.34 1.57
N GLN A 96 16.05 -6.52 1.93
CA GLN A 96 16.84 -7.43 2.79
C GLN A 96 17.64 -8.44 1.94
N ASN A 97 17.15 -8.77 0.73
CA ASN A 97 17.66 -9.90 -0.07
C ASN A 97 18.78 -9.51 -1.06
N TRP A 98 18.82 -8.26 -1.52
CA TRP A 98 19.99 -7.68 -2.22
C TRP A 98 21.26 -7.57 -1.35
N ALA A 99 21.14 -7.71 -0.02
CA ALA A 99 22.24 -7.53 0.93
C ALA A 99 22.89 -8.85 1.37
N GLU A 100 22.24 -10.00 1.15
CA GLU A 100 22.87 -11.30 1.34
C GLU A 100 23.72 -11.63 0.12
N VAL A 101 24.94 -11.06 0.12
CA VAL A 101 26.00 -11.49 -0.79
C VAL A 101 26.10 -13.01 -0.71
N ASN A 102 25.95 -13.68 -1.85
CA ASN A 102 25.99 -15.13 -1.90
C ASN A 102 27.29 -15.63 -1.24
N PRO A 103 27.23 -16.53 -0.23
CA PRO A 103 28.42 -16.96 0.49
C PRO A 103 29.46 -17.65 -0.40
N LYS A 104 29.08 -18.09 -1.60
CA LYS A 104 30.01 -18.65 -2.61
C LYS A 104 30.81 -17.57 -3.37
N ALA A 105 30.44 -16.30 -3.25
CA ALA A 105 31.10 -15.18 -3.92
C ALA A 105 32.28 -14.65 -3.08
N TRP A 106 33.41 -15.35 -3.15
CA TRP A 106 34.65 -14.97 -2.46
C TRP A 106 35.84 -14.93 -3.43
N PRO A 107 36.73 -13.93 -3.36
CA PRO A 107 36.72 -12.77 -2.47
C PRO A 107 35.80 -11.65 -2.98
N LEU A 108 35.10 -10.98 -2.05
CA LEU A 108 34.25 -9.82 -2.33
C LEU A 108 35.06 -8.53 -2.19
N ALA A 109 34.99 -7.64 -3.18
CA ALA A 109 35.59 -6.32 -3.11
C ALA A 109 34.88 -5.43 -2.07
N ASP A 110 35.65 -4.62 -1.33
CA ASP A 110 35.09 -3.54 -0.53
C ASP A 110 34.49 -2.43 -1.42
N ALA A 111 33.78 -1.48 -0.83
CA ALA A 111 33.12 -0.41 -1.59
C ALA A 111 34.12 0.48 -2.34
N ALA A 112 35.30 0.73 -1.76
CA ALA A 112 36.33 1.59 -2.35
C ALA A 112 37.01 0.93 -3.57
N LEU A 113 37.37 -0.35 -3.44
CA LEU A 113 37.93 -1.17 -4.51
C LEU A 113 36.88 -1.40 -5.60
N THR A 114 35.61 -1.63 -5.24
CA THR A 114 34.53 -1.79 -6.21
C THR A 114 34.43 -0.57 -7.12
N ASN A 115 34.43 0.65 -6.56
CA ASN A 115 34.37 1.86 -7.37
C ASN A 115 35.62 2.00 -8.28
N SER A 116 36.81 1.73 -7.74
CA SER A 116 38.06 1.77 -8.50
C SER A 116 38.06 0.75 -9.66
N ILE A 117 37.55 -0.47 -9.42
CA ILE A 117 37.39 -1.50 -10.46
C ILE A 117 36.38 -1.06 -11.51
N MET A 118 35.23 -0.51 -11.12
CA MET A 118 34.19 -0.06 -12.06
C MET A 118 34.70 1.07 -12.97
N ASP A 119 35.44 2.03 -12.41
CA ASP A 119 36.05 3.12 -13.17
C ASP A 119 37.09 2.58 -14.16
N LEU A 120 37.94 1.64 -13.73
CA LEU A 120 38.91 1.00 -14.60
C LEU A 120 38.23 0.19 -15.72
N VAL A 121 37.19 -0.58 -15.40
CA VAL A 121 36.40 -1.36 -16.38
C VAL A 121 35.76 -0.43 -17.41
N GLN A 122 35.26 0.72 -16.98
CA GLN A 122 34.70 1.73 -17.88
C GLN A 122 35.75 2.29 -18.84
N GLN A 123 36.92 2.65 -18.33
CA GLN A 123 38.04 3.09 -19.15
C GLN A 123 38.49 1.98 -20.11
N ALA A 124 38.69 0.75 -19.62
CA ALA A 124 39.10 -0.40 -20.44
C ALA A 124 38.08 -0.71 -21.56
N SER A 125 36.79 -0.45 -21.34
CA SER A 125 35.75 -0.57 -22.37
C SER A 125 35.98 0.42 -23.52
N HIS A 126 36.32 1.68 -23.22
CA HIS A 126 36.61 2.71 -24.22
C HIS A 126 37.87 2.38 -25.06
N TYR A 127 38.92 1.84 -24.41
CA TYR A 127 40.14 1.40 -25.09
C TYR A 127 40.03 0.02 -25.75
N LYS A 128 38.84 -0.62 -25.74
CA LYS A 128 38.60 -1.97 -26.28
C LYS A 128 39.47 -3.06 -25.66
N GLN A 129 39.94 -2.86 -24.43
CA GLN A 129 40.74 -3.82 -23.63
C GLN A 129 39.87 -4.65 -22.66
N LEU A 130 38.59 -4.81 -22.98
CA LEU A 130 37.62 -5.48 -22.12
C LEU A 130 36.85 -6.55 -22.91
N LYS A 131 36.77 -7.76 -22.35
CA LYS A 131 35.92 -8.85 -22.82
C LYS A 131 34.79 -9.10 -21.83
N LYS A 132 33.58 -9.29 -22.35
CA LYS A 132 32.34 -9.24 -21.57
C LYS A 132 31.62 -10.58 -21.65
N GLY A 133 31.23 -11.14 -20.51
CA GLY A 133 30.55 -12.43 -20.37
C GLY A 133 31.49 -13.56 -19.96
N ALA A 134 30.91 -14.60 -19.34
CA ALA A 134 31.64 -15.74 -18.79
C ALA A 134 32.40 -16.53 -19.87
N ASN A 135 31.78 -16.78 -21.03
CA ASN A 135 32.41 -17.49 -22.14
C ASN A 135 33.59 -16.73 -22.78
N GLU A 136 33.56 -15.41 -22.72
CA GLU A 136 34.68 -14.60 -23.23
C GLU A 136 35.80 -14.52 -22.19
N ALA A 137 35.47 -14.47 -20.90
CA ALA A 137 36.44 -14.56 -19.81
C ALA A 137 37.19 -15.91 -19.81
N THR A 138 36.51 -17.04 -20.04
CA THR A 138 37.19 -18.34 -20.19
C THR A 138 38.12 -18.37 -21.41
N LYS A 139 37.75 -17.73 -22.52
CA LYS A 139 38.62 -17.63 -23.71
C LYS A 139 39.87 -16.80 -23.45
N THR A 140 39.76 -15.67 -22.75
CA THR A 140 40.92 -14.81 -22.44
C THR A 140 41.87 -15.47 -21.45
N LEU A 141 41.33 -16.20 -20.45
CA LEU A 141 42.11 -17.01 -19.52
C LEU A 141 42.89 -18.12 -20.24
N ASN A 142 42.22 -18.88 -21.11
CA ASN A 142 42.87 -19.96 -21.87
C ASN A 142 43.95 -19.44 -22.85
N ARG A 143 43.79 -18.22 -23.35
CA ARG A 143 44.78 -17.55 -24.21
C ARG A 143 45.93 -16.89 -23.44
N GLY A 144 45.83 -16.78 -22.11
CA GLY A 144 46.86 -16.13 -21.28
C GLY A 144 46.97 -14.62 -21.50
N ILE A 145 45.89 -13.96 -21.93
CA ILE A 145 45.86 -12.50 -22.18
C ILE A 145 45.05 -11.73 -21.12
N ALA A 146 44.47 -12.42 -20.14
CA ALA A 146 43.70 -11.82 -19.07
C ALA A 146 44.63 -11.34 -17.95
N GLU A 147 44.49 -10.08 -17.54
CA GLU A 147 45.23 -9.51 -16.41
C GLU A 147 44.54 -9.82 -15.07
N PHE A 148 43.22 -9.65 -15.04
CA PHE A 148 42.36 -10.04 -13.93
C PHE A 148 40.91 -10.22 -14.41
N ILE A 149 40.11 -10.91 -13.59
CA ILE A 149 38.70 -11.22 -13.87
C ILE A 149 37.79 -10.57 -12.82
N VAL A 150 36.70 -9.96 -13.27
CA VAL A 150 35.64 -9.41 -12.41
C VAL A 150 34.39 -10.27 -12.57
N MET A 151 33.81 -10.72 -11.46
CA MET A 151 32.59 -11.51 -11.40
C MET A 151 31.55 -10.83 -10.51
N THR A 152 30.28 -11.16 -10.67
CA THR A 152 29.20 -10.53 -9.89
C THR A 152 28.56 -11.48 -8.90
N ALA A 153 28.38 -11.03 -7.66
CA ALA A 153 27.83 -11.82 -6.57
C ALA A 153 26.30 -12.01 -6.64
N ASP A 154 25.58 -11.08 -7.29
CA ASP A 154 24.12 -11.12 -7.50
C ASP A 154 23.67 -11.96 -8.72
N THR A 155 24.53 -12.88 -9.18
CA THR A 155 24.23 -13.76 -10.31
C THR A 155 23.36 -14.93 -9.84
N GLU A 156 22.18 -15.07 -10.43
CA GLU A 156 21.22 -16.13 -10.14
C GLU A 156 21.00 -16.94 -11.42
N PRO A 157 21.38 -18.23 -11.49
CA PRO A 157 22.12 -19.02 -10.50
C PRO A 157 23.65 -18.77 -10.54
N ILE A 158 24.31 -18.75 -9.37
CA ILE A 158 25.74 -18.44 -9.26
C ILE A 158 26.64 -19.55 -9.83
N GLU A 159 26.11 -20.77 -9.93
CA GLU A 159 26.78 -21.97 -10.45
C GLU A 159 27.33 -21.77 -11.86
N ILE A 160 26.74 -20.85 -12.64
CA ILE A 160 27.21 -20.50 -13.98
C ILE A 160 28.63 -19.90 -13.94
N LEU A 161 29.00 -19.21 -12.87
CA LEU A 161 30.31 -18.53 -12.74
C LEU A 161 31.37 -19.36 -12.01
N LEU A 162 30.99 -20.40 -11.27
CA LEU A 162 31.89 -21.13 -10.37
C LEU A 162 33.07 -21.84 -11.07
N HIS A 163 32.99 -22.01 -12.39
CA HIS A 163 34.13 -22.54 -13.17
C HIS A 163 35.25 -21.52 -13.39
N LEU A 164 34.97 -20.22 -13.27
CA LEU A 164 35.96 -19.15 -13.49
C LEU A 164 36.99 -19.05 -12.36
N PRO A 165 36.63 -19.03 -11.06
CA PRO A 165 37.60 -19.01 -9.97
C PRO A 165 38.62 -20.16 -10.08
N LEU A 166 38.16 -21.38 -10.32
CA LEU A 166 39.02 -22.55 -10.47
C LEU A 166 40.02 -22.39 -11.63
N LEU A 167 39.55 -21.89 -12.78
CA LEU A 167 40.43 -21.64 -13.93
C LEU A 167 41.41 -20.47 -13.69
N CYS A 168 41.01 -19.49 -12.88
CA CYS A 168 41.86 -18.37 -12.49
C CYS A 168 43.00 -18.83 -11.57
N GLU A 169 42.72 -19.73 -10.62
CA GLU A 169 43.74 -20.36 -9.77
C GLU A 169 44.74 -21.18 -10.60
N ASP A 170 44.27 -22.02 -11.52
CA ASP A 170 45.12 -22.83 -12.41
C ASP A 170 46.06 -21.99 -13.28
N LYS A 171 45.60 -20.81 -13.71
CA LYS A 171 46.36 -19.89 -14.57
C LYS A 171 47.08 -18.79 -13.79
N ASN A 172 46.95 -18.77 -12.47
CA ASN A 172 47.51 -17.76 -11.59
C ASN A 172 47.09 -16.32 -11.98
N VAL A 173 45.82 -16.14 -12.35
CA VAL A 173 45.21 -14.85 -12.72
C VAL A 173 44.31 -14.37 -11.58
N PRO A 174 44.49 -13.14 -11.07
CA PRO A 174 43.65 -12.62 -9.99
C PRO A 174 42.18 -12.44 -10.40
N TYR A 175 41.28 -12.71 -9.46
CA TYR A 175 39.84 -12.55 -9.67
C TYR A 175 39.15 -11.93 -8.46
N VAL A 176 38.02 -11.26 -8.67
CA VAL A 176 37.28 -10.58 -7.61
C VAL A 176 35.78 -10.55 -7.89
N PHE A 177 34.98 -10.64 -6.84
CA PHE A 177 33.53 -10.45 -6.91
C PHE A 177 33.15 -9.00 -6.59
N VAL A 178 32.27 -8.44 -7.42
CA VAL A 178 31.58 -7.17 -7.18
C VAL A 178 30.11 -7.43 -6.86
N PRO A 179 29.45 -6.58 -6.07
CA PRO A 179 28.11 -6.86 -5.57
C PRO A 179 27.03 -6.89 -6.66
N SER A 180 27.13 -6.06 -7.72
CA SER A 180 26.04 -5.92 -8.70
C SER A 180 26.43 -6.12 -10.18
N LYS A 181 25.71 -7.01 -10.87
CA LYS A 181 25.77 -7.25 -12.33
C LYS A 181 25.22 -6.10 -13.16
N THR A 182 24.30 -5.32 -12.60
CA THR A 182 23.76 -4.14 -13.30
C THR A 182 24.80 -3.01 -13.34
N ALA A 183 25.53 -2.80 -12.24
CA ALA A 183 26.61 -1.84 -12.16
C ALA A 183 27.76 -2.23 -13.11
N LEU A 184 28.14 -3.52 -13.12
CA LEU A 184 29.16 -4.03 -14.03
C LEU A 184 28.76 -3.86 -15.50
N GLY A 185 27.49 -4.11 -15.85
CA GLY A 185 26.96 -3.89 -17.20
C GLY A 185 27.08 -2.44 -17.66
N ARG A 186 26.72 -1.49 -16.78
CA ARG A 186 26.87 -0.05 -17.05
C ARG A 186 28.34 0.35 -17.26
N ALA A 187 29.24 -0.09 -16.39
CA ALA A 187 30.68 0.14 -16.55
C ALA A 187 31.21 -0.44 -17.87
N CYS A 188 30.72 -1.61 -18.27
CA CYS A 188 31.03 -2.23 -19.55
C CYS A 188 30.48 -1.48 -20.79
N GLY A 189 29.67 -0.42 -20.60
CA GLY A 189 29.01 0.33 -21.67
C GLY A 189 27.84 -0.43 -22.32
N VAL A 190 27.18 -1.33 -21.58
CA VAL A 190 26.08 -2.16 -22.09
C VAL A 190 24.83 -1.97 -21.22
N SER A 191 23.66 -1.87 -21.84
CA SER A 191 22.37 -1.74 -21.14
C SER A 191 21.89 -3.04 -20.48
N ARG A 192 22.50 -4.18 -20.87
CA ARG A 192 22.20 -5.50 -20.33
C ARG A 192 23.12 -5.83 -19.16
N PRO A 193 22.66 -6.60 -18.16
CA PRO A 193 23.50 -7.03 -17.05
C PRO A 193 24.65 -7.91 -17.57
N VAL A 194 25.84 -7.72 -16.97
CA VAL A 194 27.05 -8.48 -17.30
C VAL A 194 27.48 -9.22 -16.05
N ILE A 195 27.65 -10.54 -16.16
CA ILE A 195 27.96 -11.43 -15.03
C ILE A 195 29.46 -11.62 -14.79
N ALA A 196 30.26 -11.43 -15.82
CA ALA A 196 31.71 -11.56 -15.77
C ALA A 196 32.35 -10.64 -16.81
N ALA A 197 33.51 -10.09 -16.47
CA ALA A 197 34.32 -9.30 -17.38
C ALA A 197 35.79 -9.63 -17.20
N SER A 198 36.53 -9.63 -18.30
CA SER A 198 37.98 -9.87 -18.34
C SER A 198 38.66 -8.63 -18.89
N VAL A 199 39.58 -8.07 -18.10
CA VAL A 199 40.47 -7.01 -18.56
C VAL A 199 41.68 -7.64 -19.21
N THR A 200 41.99 -7.26 -20.44
CA THR A 200 43.06 -7.85 -21.24
C THR A 200 44.33 -7.02 -21.21
N SER A 201 45.49 -7.69 -21.26
CA SER A 201 46.79 -7.05 -21.42
C SER A 201 46.90 -6.36 -22.78
N ASN A 202 47.26 -5.08 -22.80
CA ASN A 202 47.76 -4.43 -24.02
C ASN A 202 48.87 -3.43 -23.63
N GLU A 203 50.02 -3.59 -24.29
CA GLU A 203 51.27 -2.93 -23.92
C GLU A 203 51.33 -1.45 -24.29
N GLY A 204 50.48 -1.00 -25.21
CA GLY A 204 50.42 0.39 -25.66
C GLY A 204 49.40 1.26 -24.92
N SER A 205 48.84 0.80 -23.79
CA SER A 205 47.79 1.50 -23.06
C SER A 205 48.29 2.16 -21.78
N ASP A 206 47.93 3.43 -21.59
CA ASP A 206 48.19 4.21 -20.38
C ASP A 206 47.51 3.63 -19.13
N LEU A 207 46.57 2.69 -19.30
CA LEU A 207 45.87 2.01 -18.19
C LEU A 207 46.73 0.98 -17.46
N LYS A 208 47.90 0.61 -17.99
CA LYS A 208 48.74 -0.45 -17.42
C LYS A 208 49.10 -0.23 -15.95
N ALA A 209 49.40 1.02 -15.57
CA ALA A 209 49.72 1.36 -14.18
C ALA A 209 48.51 1.16 -13.24
N GLN A 210 47.32 1.56 -13.68
CA GLN A 210 46.08 1.39 -12.90
C GLN A 210 45.67 -0.09 -12.78
N ILE A 211 45.81 -0.85 -13.87
CA ILE A 211 45.56 -2.30 -13.89
C ILE A 211 46.46 -2.99 -12.88
N LEU A 212 47.76 -2.66 -12.85
CA LEU A 212 48.72 -3.27 -11.93
C LEU A 212 48.42 -2.91 -10.47
N ALA A 213 48.02 -1.67 -10.19
CA ALA A 213 47.61 -1.24 -8.85
C ALA A 213 46.39 -2.02 -8.33
N ILE A 214 45.35 -2.18 -9.15
CA ILE A 214 44.15 -2.95 -8.80
C ILE A 214 44.47 -4.44 -8.68
N LYS A 215 45.32 -4.98 -9.55
CA LYS A 215 45.77 -6.37 -9.49
C LYS A 215 46.43 -6.69 -8.14
N LEU A 216 47.34 -5.83 -7.67
CA LEU A 216 47.98 -5.96 -6.36
C LEU A 216 46.98 -5.85 -5.20
N GLN A 217 45.92 -5.05 -5.33
CA GLN A 217 44.87 -4.95 -4.31
C GLN A 217 44.00 -6.22 -4.28
N ILE A 218 43.70 -6.81 -5.44
CA ILE A 218 42.96 -8.07 -5.55
C ILE A 218 43.79 -9.24 -5.00
N GLU A 219 45.08 -9.32 -5.33
CA GLU A 219 45.98 -10.36 -4.81
C GLU A 219 46.04 -10.35 -3.27
N LYS A 220 45.97 -9.18 -2.64
CA LYS A 220 45.90 -9.06 -1.17
C LYS A 220 44.60 -9.60 -0.58
N LEU A 221 43.52 -9.69 -1.34
CA LEU A 221 42.24 -10.26 -0.90
C LEU A 221 42.19 -11.78 -1.01
N LEU A 222 43.10 -12.38 -1.79
CA LEU A 222 43.19 -13.83 -2.02
C LEU A 222 44.09 -14.55 -1.00
N ILE A 223 44.76 -13.80 -0.11
CA ILE A 223 45.59 -14.30 1.00
C ILE A 223 44.75 -14.36 2.28
#